data_AF-A0A350UU87-F1
#
_entry.id   AF-A0A350UU87-F1
#
_cell.length_a   1.000
_cell.length_b   1.000
_cell.length_c   1.000
_cell.angle_alpha   90.00
_cell.angle_beta   90.00
_cell.angle_gamma   90.00
#
_symmetry.space_group_name_H-M   'P 1'
#
loop_
_entity.id
_entity.type
_entity.pdbx_description
1 polymer ?
#
loop_
_entity_poly.entity_id
_entity_poly.type
_entity_poly.pdbx_seq_one_letter_code
_entity_poly.pdbx_strand_id
1 'polypeptide(L)' 'QNEYPLAVNASGSGDVVVGRIRGDLTRANAINFWVVSDNLLKGAAYNAVQIAELLLKRVSP' A
#
# COMPACT_ATOMS: atom_id res chain seq x y z
N GLN A 1 -11.33 11.20 -16.74
CA GLN A 1 -11.59 11.65 -15.36
C GLN A 1 -10.34 11.35 -14.53
N ASN A 2 -9.97 12.22 -13.57
CA ASN A 2 -8.84 11.97 -12.67
C ASN A 2 -9.33 11.12 -11.49
N GLU A 3 -9.32 9.80 -11.65
CA GLU A 3 -9.54 8.87 -10.53
C GLU A 3 -8.36 8.89 -9.57
N TYR A 4 -8.64 8.82 -8.26
CA TYR A 4 -7.62 8.74 -7.23
C TYR A 4 -8.07 7.87 -6.05
N PRO A 5 -7.13 7.29 -5.29
CA PRO A 5 -7.46 6.41 -4.18
C PRO A 5 -8.27 7.11 -3.09
N LEU A 6 -9.34 6.44 -2.64
CA LEU A 6 -10.19 6.87 -1.53
C LEU A 6 -10.28 5.75 -0.49
N ALA A 7 -10.34 6.12 0.79
CA ALA A 7 -10.40 5.15 1.90
C ALA A 7 -11.62 4.22 1.80
N VAL A 8 -12.78 4.77 1.44
CA VAL A 8 -14.01 4.00 1.24
C VAL A 8 -13.89 2.92 0.16
N ASN A 9 -13.05 3.15 -0.85
CA ASN A 9 -12.82 2.18 -1.94
C ASN A 9 -11.76 1.14 -1.57
N ALA A 10 -10.91 1.40 -0.57
CA ALA A 10 -9.85 0.50 -0.13
C ALA A 10 -10.27 -0.42 1.03
N SER A 11 -11.31 -0.04 1.78
CA SER A 11 -11.85 -0.84 2.89
C SER A 11 -12.26 -2.24 2.42
N GLY A 12 -11.84 -3.26 3.16
CA GLY A 12 -12.07 -4.67 2.82
C GLY A 12 -11.20 -5.23 1.69
N SER A 13 -10.34 -4.39 1.07
CA SER A 13 -9.35 -4.85 0.09
C SER A 13 -8.01 -5.15 0.75
N GLY A 14 -7.32 -6.17 0.24
CA GLY A 14 -5.94 -6.49 0.60
C GLY A 14 -4.89 -5.61 -0.08
N ASP A 15 -5.31 -4.72 -0.98
CA ASP A 15 -4.41 -3.95 -1.84
C ASP A 15 -3.93 -2.64 -1.18
N VAL A 16 -2.78 -2.16 -1.64
CA VAL A 16 -2.31 -0.79 -1.41
C VAL A 16 -2.42 -0.04 -2.72
N VAL A 17 -3.22 1.02 -2.73
CA VAL A 17 -3.50 1.80 -3.94
C VAL A 17 -2.79 3.14 -3.86
N VAL A 18 -2.07 3.50 -4.93
CA VAL A 18 -1.29 4.73 -5.01
C VAL A 18 -1.80 5.59 -6.17
N GLY A 19 -1.92 6.89 -5.95
CA GLY A 19 -2.33 7.83 -6.98
C GLY A 19 -1.81 9.23 -6.72
N ARG A 20 -2.30 10.20 -7.51
CA ARG A 20 -1.89 11.62 -7.42
C ARG A 20 -0.37 11.83 -7.55
N ILE A 21 0.32 10.91 -8.24
CA ILE A 21 1.77 10.91 -8.42
C ILE A 21 2.16 12.12 -9.28
N ARG A 22 3.03 12.97 -8.75
CA ARG A 22 3.52 14.17 -9.43
C ARG A 22 4.85 14.63 -8.84
N GLY A 23 5.65 15.35 -9.62
CA GLY A 23 6.82 16.04 -9.09
C GLY A 23 6.45 17.10 -8.05
N ASP A 24 7.36 17.39 -7.15
CA ASP A 24 7.22 18.50 -6.22
C ASP A 24 7.38 19.85 -6.93
N LEU A 25 6.69 20.88 -6.44
CA LEU A 25 6.70 22.21 -7.04
C LEU A 25 7.97 23.01 -6.69
N THR A 26 8.69 22.61 -5.64
CA THR A 26 9.81 23.37 -5.07
C THR A 26 11.15 22.63 -5.16
N ARG A 27 11.12 21.29 -5.25
CA ARG A 27 12.32 20.44 -5.23
C ARG A 27 12.36 19.54 -6.46
N ALA A 28 13.40 19.71 -7.28
CA ALA A 28 13.60 18.95 -8.52
C ALA A 28 13.64 17.42 -8.33
N ASN A 29 14.06 16.94 -7.16
CA ASN A 29 14.22 15.51 -6.86
C ASN A 29 13.21 15.00 -5.82
N ALA A 30 12.04 15.62 -5.72
CA ALA A 30 10.97 15.15 -4.83
C ALA A 30 9.69 14.81 -5.60
N ILE A 31 8.96 13.82 -5.10
CA ILE A 31 7.70 13.32 -5.69
C ILE A 31 6.63 13.32 -4.60
N ASN A 32 5.46 13.84 -4.94
CA ASN A 32 4.27 13.79 -4.12
C ASN A 32 3.33 12.70 -4.66
N PHE A 33 2.78 11.89 -3.76
CA PHE A 33 1.80 10.85 -4.09
C PHE A 33 0.85 10.62 -2.92
N TRP A 34 -0.24 9.93 -3.17
CA TRP A 34 -1.31 9.64 -2.23
C TRP A 34 -1.48 8.13 -2.12
N VAL A 35 -1.38 7.58 -0.91
CA VAL A 35 -1.43 6.15 -0.64
C VAL A 35 -2.62 5.84 0.25
N VAL A 36 -3.39 4.82 -0.12
CA VAL A 36 -4.53 4.35 0.66
C VAL A 36 -4.53 2.82 0.68
N SER A 37 -4.80 2.25 1.85
CA SER A 37 -5.03 0.82 2.04
C SER A 37 -5.98 0.60 3.22
N ASP A 38 -6.53 -0.61 3.35
CA ASP A 38 -7.18 -1.04 4.57
C ASP A 38 -6.15 -1.23 5.70
N ASN A 39 -6.37 -0.57 6.83
CA ASN A 39 -5.45 -0.58 7.96
C ASN A 39 -5.55 -1.87 8.82
N LEU A 40 -6.69 -2.55 8.84
CA LEU A 40 -6.87 -3.79 9.58
C LEU A 40 -6.35 -4.99 8.77
N LEU A 41 -6.55 -4.98 7.45
CA LEU A 41 -6.06 -6.03 6.57
C LEU A 41 -4.60 -5.80 6.22
N LYS A 42 -4.33 -4.99 5.19
CA LYS A 42 -2.97 -4.80 4.69
C LYS A 42 -2.09 -4.09 5.70
N GLY A 43 -2.64 -3.20 6.52
CA GLY A 43 -1.91 -2.55 7.62
C GLY A 43 -1.56 -3.46 8.80
N ALA A 44 -2.21 -4.62 8.95
CA ALA A 44 -1.96 -5.52 10.08
C ALA A 44 -2.04 -7.01 9.68
N ALA A 45 -3.26 -7.56 9.56
CA ALA A 45 -3.50 -8.99 9.47
C ALA A 45 -2.81 -9.65 8.25
N TYR A 46 -2.96 -9.09 7.05
CA TYR A 46 -2.38 -9.66 5.83
C TYR A 46 -0.86 -9.61 5.85
N ASN A 47 -0.27 -8.49 6.30
CA ASN A 47 1.18 -8.40 6.41
C ASN A 47 1.74 -9.41 7.42
N ALA A 48 1.05 -9.64 8.55
CA ALA A 48 1.47 -10.64 9.52
C ALA A 48 1.49 -12.06 8.94
N VAL A 49 0.43 -12.45 8.21
CA VAL A 49 0.36 -13.76 7.54
C VAL A 49 1.41 -13.88 6.45
N GLN A 50 1.60 -12.85 5.61
CA GLN A 50 2.61 -12.86 4.55
C GLN A 50 4.04 -13.01 5.09
N ILE A 51 4.35 -12.37 6.23
CA ILE A 51 5.63 -12.54 6.91
C ILE A 51 5.78 -13.99 7.39
N ALA A 52 4.74 -14.56 8.01
CA ALA A 52 4.78 -15.96 8.48
C ALA A 52 4.97 -16.95 7.32
N GLU A 53 4.27 -16.76 6.19
CA GLU A 53 4.45 -17.55 4.97
C GLU A 53 5.87 -17.46 4.43
N LEU A 54 6.46 -16.27 4.42
CA LEU A 54 7.84 -16.05 3.99
C LEU A 54 8.84 -16.77 4.91
N LEU A 55 8.60 -16.75 6.23
CA LEU A 55 9.44 -17.46 7.20
C LEU A 55 9.37 -18.96 6.99
N LEU A 56 8.17 -19.53 6.80
CA LEU A 56 8.00 -20.96 6.50
C LEU A 56 8.75 -21.35 5.22
N LYS A 57 8.66 -20.54 4.16
CA LYS A 57 9.41 -20.78 2.90
C LYS A 57 10.93 -20.74 3.08
N ARG A 58 11.44 -19.98 4.05
CA ARG A 58 12.89 -19.86 4.33
C ARG A 58 13.41 -20.95 5.26
N VAL A 59 12.56 -21.47 6.15
CA VAL A 59 12.92 -22.47 7.16
C VAL A 59 12.67 -23.89 6.67
N SER A 60 11.73 -24.09 5.74
CA SER A 60 11.57 -25.37 5.06
C SER A 60 12.79 -25.66 4.18
N PRO A 61 13.43 -26.84 4.35
CA PRO A 61 14.59 -27.27 3.54
C PRO A 61 14.23 -27.55 2.07
#